data_AF-A0A182E4V9-F1
#
_entry.id   AF-A0A182E4V9-F1
#
_cell.length_a   1.000
_cell.length_b   1.000
_cell.length_c   1.000
_cell.angle_alpha   90.00
_cell.angle_beta   90.00
_cell.angle_gamma   90.00
#
_symmetry.space_group_name_H-M   'P 1'
#
loop_
_entity.id
_entity.type
_entity.pdbx_description
1 polymer ?
#
loop_
_entity_poly.entity_id
_entity_poly.type
_entity_poly.pdbx_seq_one_letter_code
_entity_poly.pdbx_strand_id
1 'polypeptide(L)'
;MEVRFLNPIQTVSLEQNQEEQFAVALRGGRTMELCITKWWSNLGEAILEAELVFHGVVPLPTVLSMFSSETPFHFTVRNSIMRFEDVRPAITFRYICLPFRPTEAKVQPLGSRDLFFTGLQTFRLLLTYNFSLQKATEASVELPGITDYLYDSAFDDVHIMIFSITKQYIGSSAPYPDRYTFQLEKGEYRVRVQIRHEDASLLEKYRETVLILKLKLASAISLDCFSEYENAVKGEGKKFGTKRMKPGEIGIVYTGPIPEDKLPKFGWPGCYLTGAVCLSDIELARSHVQYRVSYIFSEWSRKQTKVVSTVALVKKKEDFAPDSMQAMNEALRDFYVHWLGKLQDVMDANDLYDHLIAENPKNLRIMQAQLKRLSDNKSNPDNHSRILELVDTILDVAKPDEVLKYLGSKHESSESDIVIRADMENRKNAIIDALVIKADTLVDQHLVISTQEIPKAFRRGLNVDVATKTEKTSQTSGELTKRSSINDFQLIEDTKKKDTEEVDIGGAGDLLATLDQVTDAFPTTIETAESDQPGRTVKITLKEVDNAYYEVLKWLDATDSKVLILSAKQAVAHAHYGRALKYLRKASEDKNFANNLIVDAAAVELVEQLGWMHIANNLRNQMIVKYRNDYRLF
;
A
#
# COMPACT_ATOMS: atom_id res chain seq x y z
N MET A 1 33.09 2.76 -15.02
CA MET A 1 33.25 3.96 -15.85
C MET A 1 31.95 4.77 -15.72
N GLU A 2 31.74 5.49 -14.60
CA GLU A 2 30.55 6.37 -14.46
C GLU A 2 30.81 7.69 -15.21
N VAL A 3 30.45 7.72 -16.49
CA VAL A 3 30.34 8.95 -17.28
C VAL A 3 28.86 9.32 -17.36
N ARG A 4 28.26 9.67 -16.21
CA ARG A 4 27.16 10.65 -16.26
C ARG A 4 27.85 11.99 -16.55
N PHE A 5 27.70 12.48 -17.76
CA PHE A 5 28.14 13.80 -18.16
C PHE A 5 27.57 14.81 -17.15
N LEU A 6 28.45 15.45 -16.38
CA LEU A 6 28.16 16.66 -15.62
C LEU A 6 28.05 17.83 -16.61
N ASN A 7 27.19 17.68 -17.63
CA ASN A 7 27.04 18.66 -18.70
C ASN A 7 25.66 19.29 -18.54
N PRO A 8 25.48 20.23 -17.59
CA PRO A 8 24.31 21.07 -17.61
C PRO A 8 24.34 21.89 -18.90
N ILE A 9 23.37 21.64 -19.79
CA ILE A 9 23.08 22.58 -20.87
C ILE A 9 22.16 23.63 -20.26
N GLN A 10 22.68 24.84 -20.10
CA GLN A 10 21.91 25.96 -19.58
C GLN A 10 21.74 26.99 -20.68
N THR A 11 20.49 27.39 -20.92
CA THR A 11 20.19 28.53 -21.79
C THR A 11 20.02 29.75 -20.90
N VAL A 12 20.73 30.83 -21.22
CA VAL A 12 20.72 32.08 -20.46
C VAL A 12 20.29 33.20 -21.39
N SER A 13 19.43 34.09 -20.89
CA SER A 13 19.09 35.35 -21.56
C SER A 13 19.82 36.46 -20.84
N LEU A 14 20.64 37.21 -21.58
CA LEU A 14 21.43 38.33 -21.05
C LEU A 14 21.00 39.62 -21.73
N GLU A 15 20.60 40.60 -20.93
CA GLU A 15 20.42 41.98 -21.36
C GLU A 15 21.74 42.75 -21.31
N GLN A 16 21.77 43.95 -21.90
CA GLN A 16 22.97 44.78 -21.91
C GLN A 16 23.39 45.15 -20.48
N ASN A 17 24.66 44.90 -20.14
CA ASN A 17 25.24 45.10 -18.80
C ASN A 17 24.65 44.20 -17.70
N GLN A 18 23.93 43.13 -18.05
CA GLN A 18 23.48 42.13 -17.08
C GLN A 18 24.61 41.14 -16.80
N GLU A 19 24.79 40.81 -15.52
CA GLU A 19 25.67 39.74 -15.06
C GLU A 19 24.81 38.56 -14.55
N GLU A 20 25.18 37.35 -14.94
CA GLU A 20 24.55 36.11 -14.47
C GLU A 20 25.60 35.17 -13.92
N GLN A 21 25.29 34.51 -12.80
CA GLN A 21 26.20 33.60 -12.12
C GLN A 21 25.54 32.23 -11.95
N PHE A 22 26.31 31.16 -12.21
CA PHE A 22 25.85 29.79 -12.07
C PHE A 22 26.94 28.92 -11.45
N ALA A 23 26.52 27.89 -10.71
CA ALA A 23 27.43 26.92 -10.10
C ALA A 23 27.32 25.58 -10.84
N VAL A 24 28.47 25.02 -11.21
CA VAL A 24 28.56 23.72 -11.88
C VAL A 24 29.37 22.77 -11.01
N ALA A 25 28.86 21.55 -10.83
CA ALA A 25 29.61 20.51 -10.14
C ALA A 25 30.74 19.97 -11.04
N LEU A 26 31.96 19.98 -10.52
CA LEU A 26 33.16 19.56 -11.23
C LEU A 26 33.78 18.30 -10.61
N ARG A 27 34.48 17.51 -11.41
CA ARG A 27 35.33 16.41 -10.92
C ARG A 27 36.79 16.83 -10.97
N GLY A 28 37.46 16.81 -9.82
CA GLY A 28 38.89 17.13 -9.72
C GLY A 28 39.75 16.17 -10.54
N GLY A 29 40.89 16.67 -11.04
CA GLY A 29 41.87 15.88 -11.79
C GLY A 29 41.44 15.52 -13.22
N ARG A 30 40.42 16.19 -13.77
CA ARG A 30 39.94 16.01 -15.14
C ARG A 30 39.85 17.36 -15.86
N THR A 31 39.98 17.32 -17.19
CA THR A 31 39.76 18.50 -18.04
C THR A 31 38.28 18.88 -18.07
N MET A 32 37.98 20.18 -18.01
CA MET A 32 36.65 20.75 -18.19
C MET A 32 36.60 21.48 -19.53
N GLU A 33 35.53 21.26 -20.30
CA GLU A 33 35.22 22.02 -21.51
C GLU A 33 34.10 23.01 -21.19
N LEU A 34 34.32 24.30 -21.49
CA LEU A 34 33.28 25.32 -21.47
C LEU A 34 33.02 25.75 -22.91
N CYS A 35 31.83 25.43 -23.43
CA CYS A 35 31.37 25.86 -24.74
C CYS A 35 30.25 26.88 -24.58
N ILE A 36 30.48 28.10 -25.07
CA ILE A 36 29.49 29.18 -25.11
C ILE A 36 29.09 29.38 -26.56
N THR A 37 27.79 29.32 -26.83
CA THR A 37 27.25 29.54 -28.17
C THR A 37 26.07 30.48 -28.14
N LYS A 38 25.92 31.29 -29.19
CA LYS A 38 24.76 32.16 -29.35
C LYS A 38 23.56 31.30 -29.78
N TRP A 39 22.44 31.47 -29.08
CA TRP A 39 21.20 30.80 -29.47
C TRP A 39 20.77 31.23 -30.89
N TRP A 40 20.37 30.27 -31.71
CA TRP A 40 20.21 30.45 -33.16
C TRP A 40 19.24 31.59 -33.56
N SER A 41 18.23 31.88 -32.74
CA SER A 41 17.23 32.91 -33.02
C SER A 41 17.65 34.32 -32.60
N ASN A 42 18.79 34.48 -31.92
CA ASN A 42 19.32 35.80 -31.59
C ASN A 42 20.13 36.35 -32.77
N LEU A 43 19.51 37.27 -33.53
CA LEU A 43 20.09 37.84 -34.75
C LEU A 43 21.19 38.89 -34.49
N GLY A 44 21.33 39.39 -33.26
CA GLY A 44 22.28 40.45 -32.91
C GLY A 44 23.72 39.98 -32.67
N GLU A 45 24.65 40.92 -32.63
CA GLU A 45 26.01 40.71 -32.15
C GLU A 45 26.10 41.14 -30.67
N ALA A 46 26.88 40.40 -29.88
CA ALA A 46 27.11 40.69 -28.48
C ALA A 46 28.57 40.35 -28.13
N ILE A 47 29.16 41.17 -27.27
CA ILE A 47 30.46 40.91 -26.64
C ILE A 47 30.14 40.34 -25.26
N LEU A 48 30.65 39.15 -24.97
CA LEU A 48 30.46 38.47 -23.70
C LEU A 48 31.79 38.43 -22.94
N GLU A 49 31.75 38.80 -21.67
CA GLU A 49 32.82 38.56 -20.72
C GLU A 49 32.41 37.38 -19.84
N ALA A 50 33.30 36.39 -19.69
CA ALA A 50 33.05 35.20 -18.89
C ALA A 50 34.21 34.98 -17.92
N GLU A 51 33.89 34.95 -16.63
CA GLU A 51 34.85 34.64 -15.57
C GLU A 51 34.58 33.25 -14.99
N LEU A 52 35.64 32.46 -14.81
CA LEU A 52 35.55 31.13 -14.20
C LEU A 52 36.25 31.12 -12.85
N VAL A 53 35.45 30.83 -11.82
CA VAL A 53 35.89 30.87 -10.42
C VAL A 53 35.80 29.46 -9.83
N PHE A 54 36.95 28.80 -9.66
CA PHE A 54 37.00 27.43 -9.13
C PHE A 54 36.92 27.41 -7.61
N HIS A 55 35.90 26.74 -7.09
CA HIS A 55 35.76 26.43 -5.67
C HIS A 55 35.97 24.95 -5.41
N GLY A 56 36.46 24.59 -4.22
CA GLY A 56 36.75 23.18 -3.95
C GLY A 56 36.92 22.83 -2.49
N VAL A 57 35.89 22.20 -1.91
CA VAL A 57 35.93 21.58 -0.59
C VAL A 57 35.29 20.20 -0.71
N VAL A 58 36.01 19.16 -0.31
CA VAL A 58 35.58 17.77 -0.49
C VAL A 58 35.49 17.02 0.84
N PRO A 59 34.49 16.15 1.03
CA PRO A 59 34.50 15.21 2.13
C PRO A 59 35.43 14.04 1.80
N LEU A 60 36.03 13.47 2.84
CA LEU A 60 36.87 12.29 2.81
C LEU A 60 36.28 11.25 3.77
N PRO A 61 35.72 10.13 3.24
CA PRO A 61 35.55 9.79 1.82
C PRO A 61 34.49 10.63 1.08
N THR A 62 34.50 10.62 -0.26
CA THR A 62 33.54 11.39 -1.09
C THR A 62 32.13 10.81 -1.13
N VAL A 63 31.98 9.54 -0.73
CA VAL A 63 30.69 8.88 -0.48
C VAL A 63 30.68 8.48 0.97
N LEU A 64 29.72 8.99 1.73
CA LEU A 64 29.64 8.76 3.17
C LEU A 64 28.64 7.64 3.46
N SER A 65 29.07 6.64 4.23
CA SER A 65 28.23 5.55 4.70
C SER A 65 28.17 5.60 6.23
N MET A 66 27.07 6.11 6.75
CA MET A 66 26.83 6.23 8.18
C MET A 66 26.11 4.99 8.68
N PHE A 67 26.57 4.39 9.77
CA PHE A 67 25.90 3.26 10.41
C PHE A 67 25.19 3.70 11.67
N SER A 68 23.97 3.21 11.91
CA SER A 68 23.20 3.58 13.10
C SER A 68 23.85 3.16 14.41
N SER A 69 24.75 2.18 14.39
CA SER A 69 25.55 1.76 15.55
C SER A 69 26.75 2.66 15.83
N GLU A 70 27.14 3.52 14.90
CA GLU A 70 28.28 4.42 15.03
C GLU A 70 27.78 5.82 15.40
N THR A 71 27.80 6.12 16.69
CA THR A 71 27.34 7.42 17.21
C THR A 71 28.31 7.96 18.26
N PRO A 72 28.78 9.22 18.13
CA PRO A 72 28.59 10.12 17.00
C PRO A 72 29.40 9.68 15.78
N PHE A 73 28.84 9.90 14.58
CA PHE A 73 29.55 9.68 13.33
C PHE A 73 30.45 10.89 13.03
N HIS A 74 31.56 10.68 12.35
CA HIS A 74 32.44 11.77 11.92
C HIS A 74 33.02 11.52 10.53
N PHE A 75 33.33 12.61 9.84
CA PHE A 75 34.03 12.56 8.57
C PHE A 75 34.96 13.76 8.44
N THR A 76 35.95 13.63 7.55
CA THR A 76 36.93 14.67 7.31
C THR A 76 36.49 15.53 6.13
N VAL A 77 36.74 16.83 6.22
CA VAL A 77 36.57 17.79 5.14
C VAL A 77 37.93 18.38 4.81
N ARG A 78 38.27 18.41 3.52
CA ARG A 78 39.53 18.98 3.04
C ARG A 78 39.26 20.10 2.05
N ASN A 79 39.86 21.25 2.30
CA ASN A 79 39.88 22.34 1.33
C ASN A 79 40.91 22.06 0.22
N SER A 80 40.62 22.52 -1.00
CA SER A 80 41.55 22.56 -2.11
C SER A 80 42.78 23.42 -1.77
N ILE A 81 43.85 23.25 -2.55
CA ILE A 81 45.09 24.03 -2.40
C ILE A 81 45.02 25.41 -3.07
N MET A 82 43.88 25.79 -3.63
CA MET A 82 43.77 26.97 -4.49
C MET A 82 43.47 28.26 -3.73
N ARG A 83 42.55 28.21 -2.76
CA ARG A 83 41.99 29.41 -2.11
C ARG A 83 41.43 29.12 -0.72
N PHE A 84 41.12 30.20 -0.01
CA PHE A 84 40.31 30.12 1.20
C PHE A 84 38.86 29.82 0.83
N GLU A 85 38.21 28.95 1.60
CA GLU A 85 36.82 28.57 1.36
C GLU A 85 36.02 28.66 2.65
N ASP A 86 34.79 29.17 2.53
CA ASP A 86 33.85 29.24 3.62
C ASP A 86 32.98 27.97 3.64
N VAL A 87 33.16 27.15 4.68
CA VAL A 87 32.62 25.80 4.80
C VAL A 87 31.49 25.76 5.82
N ARG A 88 30.33 25.24 5.41
CA ARG A 88 29.15 25.04 6.25
C ARG A 88 28.50 23.69 5.93
N PRO A 89 28.93 22.60 6.59
CA PRO A 89 28.41 21.26 6.39
C PRO A 89 26.92 21.17 6.72
N ALA A 90 26.17 20.54 5.83
CA ALA A 90 24.76 20.22 6.02
C ALA A 90 24.46 18.85 5.42
N ILE A 91 23.87 17.95 6.22
CA ILE A 91 23.48 16.60 5.81
C ILE A 91 21.96 16.51 5.78
N THR A 92 21.40 16.07 4.65
CA THR A 92 19.95 15.93 4.49
C THR A 92 19.60 14.61 3.80
N PHE A 93 18.80 13.79 4.45
CA PHE A 93 18.20 12.57 3.88
C PHE A 93 16.82 12.89 3.30
N ARG A 94 16.60 12.46 2.05
CA ARG A 94 15.37 12.74 1.29
C ARG A 94 14.57 11.50 0.96
N TYR A 95 15.22 10.34 0.93
CA TYR A 95 14.59 9.09 0.54
C TYR A 95 14.88 7.98 1.55
N ILE A 96 13.92 7.06 1.69
CA ILE A 96 14.12 5.75 2.32
C ILE A 96 14.15 4.68 1.23
N CYS A 97 15.14 3.80 1.29
CA CYS A 97 15.32 2.70 0.36
C CYS A 97 14.92 1.39 1.07
N LEU A 98 14.01 0.65 0.44
CA LEU A 98 13.38 -0.54 0.97
C LEU A 98 13.72 -1.76 0.10
N PRO A 99 14.47 -2.75 0.61
CA PRO A 99 14.83 -3.94 -0.16
C PRO A 99 13.72 -4.99 -0.15
N PHE A 100 13.37 -5.49 -1.33
CA PHE A 100 12.39 -6.55 -1.54
C PHE A 100 13.02 -7.75 -2.26
N ARG A 101 12.85 -8.94 -1.68
CA ARG A 101 13.13 -10.20 -2.38
C ARG A 101 11.93 -10.57 -3.27
N PRO A 102 12.18 -11.29 -4.37
CA PRO A 102 11.11 -11.71 -5.26
C PRO A 102 10.22 -12.74 -4.56
N THR A 103 8.90 -12.61 -4.74
CA THR A 103 7.92 -13.60 -4.29
C THR A 103 7.80 -14.76 -5.26
N GLU A 104 8.12 -14.53 -6.54
CA GLU A 104 8.08 -15.50 -7.61
C GLU A 104 9.23 -15.20 -8.58
N ALA A 105 9.94 -16.23 -9.03
CA ALA A 105 11.02 -16.13 -10.01
C ALA A 105 10.88 -17.29 -11.02
N LYS A 106 10.70 -16.96 -12.30
CA LYS A 106 10.52 -17.94 -13.36
C LYS A 106 11.44 -17.65 -14.54
N VAL A 107 12.33 -18.60 -14.84
CA VAL A 107 13.10 -18.61 -16.09
C VAL A 107 12.30 -19.40 -17.13
N GLN A 108 12.08 -18.80 -18.29
CA GLN A 108 11.31 -19.43 -19.37
C GLN A 108 11.75 -18.93 -20.74
N PRO A 109 11.66 -19.76 -21.80
CA PRO A 109 11.88 -19.31 -23.16
C PRO A 109 10.83 -18.25 -23.55
N LEU A 110 11.23 -17.30 -24.38
CA LEU A 110 10.31 -16.36 -25.01
C LEU A 110 9.63 -16.97 -26.24
N GLY A 111 8.76 -16.20 -26.90
CA GLY A 111 7.99 -16.68 -28.04
C GLY A 111 8.80 -16.85 -29.32
N SER A 112 8.12 -17.31 -30.38
CA SER A 112 8.71 -17.56 -31.71
C SER A 112 9.35 -16.34 -32.38
N ARG A 113 9.02 -15.12 -31.92
CA ARG A 113 9.63 -13.87 -32.38
C ARG A 113 11.02 -13.62 -31.77
N ASP A 114 11.28 -14.16 -30.59
CA ASP A 114 12.44 -13.81 -29.77
C ASP A 114 13.61 -14.77 -30.00
N LEU A 115 14.02 -14.88 -31.27
CA LEU A 115 15.15 -15.68 -31.73
C LEU A 115 16.30 -14.75 -32.15
N PHE A 116 17.52 -15.11 -31.78
CA PHE A 116 18.71 -14.49 -32.36
C PHE A 116 18.84 -14.86 -33.84
N PHE A 117 19.66 -14.10 -34.59
CA PHE A 117 19.91 -14.38 -36.02
C PHE A 117 20.47 -15.79 -36.27
N THR A 118 21.11 -16.39 -35.26
CA THR A 118 21.65 -17.76 -35.26
C THR A 118 20.57 -18.83 -35.07
N GLY A 119 19.32 -18.45 -34.77
CA GLY A 119 18.23 -19.35 -34.39
C GLY A 119 18.22 -19.70 -32.91
N LEU A 120 19.12 -19.16 -32.09
CA LEU A 120 19.14 -19.38 -30.65
C LEU A 120 17.94 -18.69 -29.97
N GLN A 121 17.29 -19.41 -29.05
CA GLN A 121 16.15 -18.92 -28.30
C GLN A 121 16.58 -17.90 -27.24
N THR A 122 15.91 -16.76 -27.17
CA THR A 122 16.06 -15.84 -26.04
C THR A 122 15.21 -16.30 -24.86
N PHE A 123 15.75 -16.26 -23.66
CA PHE A 123 15.04 -16.57 -22.42
C PHE A 123 14.74 -15.28 -21.64
N ARG A 124 13.73 -15.36 -20.77
CA ARG A 124 13.47 -14.32 -19.76
C ARG A 124 13.50 -14.90 -18.36
N LEU A 125 14.05 -14.14 -17.43
CA LEU A 125 13.80 -14.26 -16.01
C LEU A 125 12.69 -13.26 -15.63
N LEU A 126 11.54 -13.79 -15.21
CA LEU A 126 10.42 -13.00 -14.73
C LEU A 126 10.38 -13.04 -13.21
N LEU A 127 10.69 -11.89 -12.59
CA LEU A 127 10.65 -11.69 -11.14
C LEU A 127 9.38 -10.93 -10.77
N THR A 128 8.70 -11.37 -9.72
CA THR A 128 7.57 -10.65 -9.12
C THR A 128 7.93 -10.16 -7.73
N TYR A 129 7.58 -8.92 -7.41
CA TYR A 129 7.68 -8.33 -6.08
C TYR A 129 6.34 -7.74 -5.68
N ASN A 130 5.98 -7.85 -4.40
CA ASN A 130 4.76 -7.27 -3.85
C ASN A 130 5.11 -6.32 -2.70
N PHE A 131 4.48 -5.15 -2.66
CA PHE A 131 4.64 -4.21 -1.55
C PHE A 131 3.36 -3.44 -1.25
N SER A 132 3.30 -2.85 -0.05
CA SER A 132 2.17 -2.02 0.39
C SER A 132 2.67 -0.65 0.85
N LEU A 133 1.98 0.40 0.40
CA LEU A 133 2.22 1.78 0.79
C LEU A 133 1.16 2.23 1.80
N GLN A 134 1.63 2.79 2.91
CA GLN A 134 0.76 3.33 3.96
C GLN A 134 0.24 4.74 3.65
N LYS A 135 0.97 5.49 2.81
CA LYS A 135 0.69 6.87 2.42
C LYS A 135 1.12 7.09 0.98
N ALA A 136 0.50 8.05 0.31
CA ALA A 136 0.91 8.49 -1.01
C ALA A 136 2.32 9.08 -0.97
N THR A 137 3.17 8.73 -1.94
CA THR A 137 4.52 9.26 -2.06
C THR A 137 5.09 9.06 -3.46
N GLU A 138 6.12 9.85 -3.77
CA GLU A 138 6.95 9.67 -4.96
C GLU A 138 7.88 8.46 -4.75
N ALA A 139 7.89 7.56 -5.72
CA ALA A 139 8.66 6.32 -5.68
C ALA A 139 9.48 6.12 -6.96
N SER A 140 10.64 5.48 -6.83
CA SER A 140 11.37 4.87 -7.94
C SER A 140 11.80 3.45 -7.57
N VAL A 141 12.08 2.63 -8.57
CA VAL A 141 12.46 1.22 -8.41
C VAL A 141 13.76 0.96 -9.15
N GLU A 142 14.66 0.21 -8.54
CA GLU A 142 15.95 -0.12 -9.14
C GLU A 142 16.40 -1.54 -8.79
N LEU A 143 17.18 -2.14 -9.68
CA LEU A 143 17.97 -3.33 -9.41
C LEU A 143 19.44 -2.89 -9.31
N PRO A 144 19.98 -2.69 -8.09
CA PRO A 144 21.31 -2.13 -7.91
C PRO A 144 22.38 -2.91 -8.69
N GLY A 145 23.24 -2.20 -9.43
CA GLY A 145 24.29 -2.82 -10.25
C GLY A 145 23.83 -3.38 -11.59
N ILE A 146 22.52 -3.55 -11.81
CA ILE A 146 21.94 -4.04 -13.07
C ILE A 146 21.34 -2.87 -13.85
N THR A 147 20.43 -2.12 -13.24
CA THR A 147 19.76 -0.98 -13.90
C THR A 147 20.65 0.27 -14.04
N ASP A 148 21.93 0.18 -13.69
CA ASP A 148 22.90 1.26 -13.88
C ASP A 148 23.46 1.32 -15.31
N TYR A 149 23.25 0.26 -16.10
CA TYR A 149 23.82 0.10 -17.43
C TYR A 149 22.71 -0.15 -18.46
N LEU A 150 22.80 0.54 -19.61
CA LEU A 150 21.93 0.30 -20.76
C LEU A 150 22.66 -0.53 -21.82
N TYR A 151 23.65 0.06 -22.51
CA TYR A 151 24.38 -0.61 -23.59
C TYR A 151 25.55 -1.46 -23.09
N ASP A 152 26.14 -1.11 -21.95
CA ASP A 152 27.19 -1.90 -21.29
C ASP A 152 26.62 -3.01 -20.40
N SER A 153 25.30 -3.22 -20.46
CA SER A 153 24.61 -4.26 -19.70
C SER A 153 25.06 -5.64 -20.18
N ALA A 154 25.27 -6.56 -19.24
CA ALA A 154 25.47 -7.98 -19.54
C ALA A 154 24.17 -8.71 -19.90
N PHE A 155 23.04 -8.01 -19.88
CA PHE A 155 21.71 -8.51 -20.25
C PHE A 155 21.19 -7.75 -21.46
N ASP A 156 20.42 -8.43 -22.31
CA ASP A 156 19.85 -7.86 -23.52
C ASP A 156 18.81 -6.77 -23.20
N ASP A 157 18.07 -6.98 -22.12
CA ASP A 157 17.01 -6.07 -21.66
C ASP A 157 16.75 -6.27 -20.17
N VAL A 158 16.45 -5.16 -19.50
CA VAL A 158 15.98 -5.13 -18.11
C VAL A 158 14.82 -4.15 -18.04
N HIS A 159 13.61 -4.69 -17.96
CA HIS A 159 12.38 -3.91 -17.96
C HIS A 159 11.57 -4.15 -16.68
N ILE A 160 11.13 -3.07 -16.05
CA ILE A 160 10.38 -3.11 -14.79
C ILE A 160 9.00 -2.49 -15.03
N MET A 161 7.93 -3.21 -14.69
CA MET A 161 6.55 -2.69 -14.75
C MET A 161 5.92 -2.71 -13.35
N ILE A 162 5.24 -1.63 -12.99
CA ILE A 162 4.51 -1.47 -11.73
C ILE A 162 3.01 -1.56 -12.00
N PHE A 163 2.33 -2.38 -11.21
CA PHE A 163 0.89 -2.59 -11.27
C PHE A 163 0.22 -2.35 -9.91
N SER A 164 -1.03 -1.92 -9.93
CA SER A 164 -1.89 -1.96 -8.75
C SER A 164 -2.35 -3.40 -8.43
N ILE A 165 -3.02 -3.58 -7.30
CA ILE A 165 -3.69 -4.85 -6.95
C ILE A 165 -4.75 -5.28 -7.98
N THR A 166 -5.35 -4.34 -8.70
CA THR A 166 -6.36 -4.60 -9.75
C THR A 166 -5.74 -4.88 -11.12
N LYS A 167 -4.42 -5.11 -11.18
CA LYS A 167 -3.63 -5.31 -12.40
C LYS A 167 -3.60 -4.08 -13.32
N GLN A 168 -4.01 -2.90 -12.83
CA GLN A 168 -3.85 -1.64 -13.56
C GLN A 168 -2.36 -1.36 -13.74
N TYR A 169 -1.94 -1.06 -14.97
CA TYR A 169 -0.59 -0.61 -15.25
C TYR A 169 -0.40 0.84 -14.77
N ILE A 170 0.57 1.05 -13.88
CA ILE A 170 0.89 2.37 -13.31
C ILE A 170 2.02 3.04 -14.09
N GLY A 171 3.05 2.27 -14.42
CA GLY A 171 4.21 2.78 -15.15
C GLY A 171 5.30 1.73 -15.29
N SER A 172 6.35 2.08 -16.01
CA SER A 172 7.53 1.23 -16.21
C SER A 172 8.83 2.00 -16.01
N SER A 173 9.84 1.29 -15.53
CA SER A 173 11.22 1.76 -15.40
C SER A 173 12.13 0.89 -16.25
N ALA A 174 13.24 1.47 -16.68
CA ALA A 174 14.30 0.83 -17.44
C ALA A 174 15.66 1.20 -16.80
N PRO A 175 16.82 0.92 -17.44
CA PRO A 175 18.09 1.43 -16.97
C PRO A 175 18.10 2.95 -16.75
N TYR A 176 18.88 3.40 -15.77
CA TYR A 176 18.88 4.75 -15.20
C TYR A 176 17.59 5.09 -14.44
N PRO A 177 17.33 4.41 -13.30
CA PRO A 177 16.06 4.48 -12.57
C PRO A 177 15.70 5.88 -12.08
N ASP A 178 16.69 6.76 -11.84
CA ASP A 178 16.44 8.16 -11.45
C ASP A 178 15.62 8.96 -12.48
N ARG A 179 15.52 8.50 -13.73
CA ARG A 179 14.72 9.13 -14.79
C ARG A 179 13.23 8.78 -14.69
N TYR A 180 12.88 7.78 -13.91
CA TYR A 180 11.53 7.23 -13.79
C TYR A 180 11.05 7.39 -12.35
N THR A 181 10.23 8.41 -12.11
CA THR A 181 9.58 8.66 -10.82
C THR A 181 8.08 8.48 -10.96
N PHE A 182 7.47 7.80 -9.99
CA PHE A 182 6.06 7.46 -9.99
C PHE A 182 5.39 8.07 -8.76
N GLN A 183 4.27 8.77 -8.95
CA GLN A 183 3.42 9.20 -7.83
C GLN A 183 2.51 8.02 -7.48
N LEU A 184 2.81 7.35 -6.38
CA LEU A 184 2.06 6.17 -5.93
C LEU A 184 1.15 6.56 -4.77
N GLU A 185 -0.13 6.20 -4.87
CA GLU A 185 -1.12 6.37 -3.81
C GLU A 185 -1.00 5.29 -2.73
N LYS A 186 -1.67 5.49 -1.59
CA LYS A 186 -1.80 4.45 -0.56
C LYS A 186 -2.47 3.21 -1.15
N GLY A 187 -1.86 2.04 -1.00
CA GLY A 187 -2.40 0.81 -1.57
C GLY A 187 -1.41 -0.35 -1.62
N GLU A 188 -1.83 -1.44 -2.23
CA GLU A 188 -0.99 -2.61 -2.52
C GLU A 188 -0.60 -2.61 -4.00
N TYR A 189 0.66 -2.92 -4.27
CA TYR A 189 1.27 -2.88 -5.59
C TYR A 189 2.05 -4.16 -5.87
N ARG A 190 2.14 -4.49 -7.17
CA ARG A 190 2.92 -5.59 -7.70
C ARG A 190 3.88 -5.07 -8.76
N VAL A 191 5.17 -5.37 -8.60
CA VAL A 191 6.20 -5.08 -9.59
C VAL A 191 6.54 -6.36 -10.32
N ARG A 192 6.57 -6.31 -11.63
CA ARG A 192 7.10 -7.40 -12.47
C ARG A 192 8.36 -6.90 -13.15
N VAL A 193 9.42 -7.69 -13.07
CA VAL A 193 10.70 -7.40 -13.71
C VAL A 193 11.02 -8.49 -14.71
N GLN A 194 11.37 -8.10 -15.92
CA GLN A 194 11.86 -8.98 -16.96
C GLN A 194 13.34 -8.70 -17.20
N ILE A 195 14.16 -9.73 -17.12
CA ILE A 195 15.57 -9.72 -17.53
C ILE A 195 15.72 -10.71 -18.68
N ARG A 196 16.24 -10.27 -19.82
CA ARG A 196 16.43 -11.11 -21.03
C ARG A 196 17.89 -11.48 -21.23
N HIS A 197 18.12 -12.72 -21.63
CA HIS A 197 19.43 -13.21 -22.03
C HIS A 197 19.31 -14.52 -22.84
N GLU A 198 20.31 -14.84 -23.68
CA GLU A 198 20.39 -16.11 -24.41
C GLU A 198 20.77 -17.32 -23.53
N ASP A 199 21.62 -17.11 -22.53
CA ASP A 199 22.01 -18.15 -21.56
C ASP A 199 21.03 -18.21 -20.37
N ALA A 200 20.20 -19.25 -20.34
CA ALA A 200 19.30 -19.54 -19.23
C ALA A 200 20.05 -19.78 -17.90
N SER A 201 21.26 -20.35 -17.95
CA SER A 201 22.07 -20.64 -16.74
C SER A 201 22.58 -19.37 -16.08
N LEU A 202 22.81 -18.31 -16.86
CA LEU A 202 23.11 -16.99 -16.33
C LEU A 202 21.89 -16.43 -15.60
N LEU A 203 20.71 -16.48 -16.22
CA LEU A 203 19.46 -16.01 -15.64
C LEU A 203 19.13 -16.70 -14.30
N GLU A 204 19.40 -18.01 -14.19
CA GLU A 204 19.24 -18.76 -12.95
C GLU A 204 19.98 -18.15 -11.76
N LYS A 205 21.17 -17.58 -11.98
CA LYS A 205 21.97 -16.93 -10.93
C LYS A 205 21.33 -15.66 -10.36
N TYR A 206 20.38 -15.06 -11.09
CA TYR A 206 19.71 -13.81 -10.73
C TYR A 206 18.29 -14.02 -10.19
N ARG A 207 17.85 -15.26 -9.94
CA ARG A 207 16.50 -15.54 -9.39
C ARG A 207 16.21 -14.85 -8.06
N GLU A 208 17.24 -14.59 -7.24
CA GLU A 208 17.09 -13.95 -5.93
C GLU A 208 17.42 -12.45 -5.94
N THR A 209 17.49 -11.83 -7.12
CA THR A 209 17.85 -10.40 -7.24
C THR A 209 16.92 -9.53 -6.40
N VAL A 210 17.51 -8.70 -5.55
CA VAL A 210 16.77 -7.81 -4.65
C VAL A 210 16.38 -6.53 -5.40
N LEU A 211 15.10 -6.19 -5.37
CA LEU A 211 14.58 -4.91 -5.85
C LEU A 211 14.69 -3.87 -4.73
N ILE A 212 15.20 -2.68 -5.04
CA ILE A 212 15.16 -1.55 -4.12
C ILE A 212 14.00 -0.64 -4.54
N LEU A 213 13.05 -0.46 -3.62
CA LEU A 213 12.00 0.56 -3.72
C LEU A 213 12.48 1.81 -2.98
N LYS A 214 12.73 2.89 -3.70
CA LYS A 214 13.18 4.18 -3.17
C LYS A 214 11.97 5.10 -3.03
N LEU A 215 11.59 5.42 -1.80
CA LEU A 215 10.45 6.28 -1.48
C LEU A 215 10.90 7.64 -0.97
N LYS A 216 10.28 8.71 -1.46
CA LYS A 216 10.52 10.06 -0.95
C LYS A 216 9.92 10.20 0.45
N LEU A 217 10.68 10.83 1.35
CA LEU A 217 10.22 11.15 2.69
C LEU A 217 9.26 12.35 2.64
N ALA A 218 8.18 12.30 3.42
CA ALA A 218 7.23 13.42 3.53
C ALA A 218 7.92 14.70 4.05
N SER A 219 8.87 14.55 4.97
CA SER A 219 9.75 15.60 5.47
C SER A 219 11.19 15.12 5.41
N ALA A 220 12.07 15.90 4.79
CA ALA A 220 13.49 15.58 4.73
C ALA A 220 14.11 15.59 6.14
N ILE A 221 14.96 14.60 6.44
CA ILE A 221 15.62 14.49 7.74
C ILE A 221 16.96 15.21 7.63
N SER A 222 17.10 16.32 8.35
CA SER A 222 18.36 17.06 8.43
C SER A 222 19.10 16.71 9.72
N LEU A 223 20.40 16.42 9.60
CA LEU A 223 21.29 16.15 10.73
C LEU A 223 22.09 17.39 11.09
N ASP A 224 22.20 17.63 12.39
CA ASP A 224 23.05 18.67 12.94
C ASP A 224 24.51 18.25 12.87
N CYS A 225 25.34 19.15 12.35
CA CYS A 225 26.79 19.00 12.26
C CYS A 225 27.45 19.80 13.38
N PHE A 226 28.57 19.30 13.92
CA PHE A 226 29.33 19.91 15.01
C PHE A 226 30.82 19.88 14.71
N SER A 227 31.56 20.89 15.17
CA SER A 227 33.02 20.96 15.04
C SER A 227 33.75 20.25 16.19
N GLU A 228 33.05 20.01 17.30
CA GLU A 228 33.59 19.41 18.52
C GLU A 228 32.85 18.10 18.81
N TYR A 229 33.61 17.11 19.26
CA TYR A 229 33.08 15.79 19.60
C TYR A 229 32.04 15.85 20.75
N GLU A 230 32.31 16.62 21.81
CA GLU A 230 31.45 16.67 23.00
C GLU A 230 30.02 17.14 22.67
N ASN A 231 29.88 18.16 21.81
CA ASN A 231 28.57 18.67 21.39
C ASN A 231 27.81 17.63 20.55
N ALA A 232 28.51 16.87 19.70
CA ALA A 232 27.90 15.79 18.92
C ALA A 232 27.42 14.62 19.78
N VAL A 233 28.16 14.27 20.84
CA VAL A 233 27.76 13.24 21.81
C VAL A 233 26.52 13.66 22.59
N LYS A 234 26.47 14.93 23.05
CA LYS A 234 25.31 15.45 23.80
C LYS A 234 24.09 15.69 22.90
N GLY A 235 24.31 15.88 21.59
CA GLY A 235 23.26 16.30 20.66
C GLY A 235 22.80 17.75 20.86
N GLU A 236 23.49 18.50 21.72
CA GLU A 236 23.18 19.87 22.13
C GLU A 236 24.47 20.70 22.17
N GLY A 237 24.34 22.02 21.99
CA GLY A 237 25.48 22.94 22.00
C GLY A 237 25.68 23.67 20.67
N LYS A 238 26.90 24.19 20.45
CA LYS A 238 27.20 25.04 19.29
C LYS A 238 27.34 24.19 18.02
N LYS A 239 26.38 24.34 17.10
CA LYS A 239 26.41 23.72 15.76
C LYS A 239 27.58 24.23 14.93
N PHE A 240 27.97 23.45 13.93
CA PHE A 240 28.98 23.81 12.93
C PHE A 240 28.46 24.98 12.08
N GLY A 241 28.85 26.19 12.46
CA GLY A 241 28.62 27.39 11.67
C GLY A 241 29.61 27.51 10.50
N THR A 242 29.59 28.62 9.77
CA THR A 242 30.54 28.86 8.70
C THR A 242 31.96 28.93 9.24
N LYS A 243 32.85 28.08 8.72
CA LYS A 243 34.28 28.07 9.02
C LYS A 243 35.08 28.41 7.76
N ARG A 244 35.87 29.48 7.82
CA ARG A 244 36.84 29.81 6.79
C ARG A 244 38.05 28.88 6.88
N MET A 245 38.26 28.03 5.89
CA MET A 245 39.36 27.07 5.82
C MET A 245 40.49 27.61 4.92
N LYS A 246 41.74 27.45 5.36
CA LYS A 246 42.94 27.78 4.56
C LYS A 246 43.11 26.80 3.40
N PRO A 247 43.86 27.17 2.34
CA PRO A 247 44.22 26.22 1.29
C PRO A 247 44.88 24.95 1.86
N GLY A 248 44.36 23.78 1.50
CA GLY A 248 44.83 22.48 1.99
C GLY A 248 44.50 22.14 3.44
N GLU A 249 43.80 23.01 4.18
CA GLU A 249 43.38 22.74 5.55
C GLU A 249 42.43 21.53 5.60
N ILE A 250 42.57 20.76 6.67
CA ILE A 250 41.74 19.60 6.98
C ILE A 250 40.96 19.91 8.27
N GLY A 251 39.65 19.70 8.22
CA GLY A 251 38.75 19.81 9.37
C GLY A 251 37.96 18.53 9.57
N ILE A 252 37.49 18.30 10.80
CA ILE A 252 36.63 17.16 11.12
C ILE A 252 35.23 17.70 11.41
N VAL A 253 34.22 16.98 10.92
CA VAL A 253 32.81 17.24 11.15
C VAL A 253 32.23 16.06 11.89
N TYR A 254 31.55 16.31 13.00
CA TYR A 254 30.86 15.31 13.81
C TYR A 254 29.35 15.46 13.65
N THR A 255 28.61 14.36 13.73
CA THR A 255 27.14 14.33 13.69
C THR A 255 26.60 13.37 14.74
N GLY A 256 25.57 13.79 15.46
CA GLY A 256 24.85 12.92 16.40
C GLY A 256 23.96 11.89 15.69
N PRO A 257 23.32 10.98 16.46
CA PRO A 257 22.33 10.04 15.92
C PRO A 257 21.13 10.77 15.29
N ILE A 258 20.45 10.11 14.35
CA ILE A 258 19.14 10.57 13.89
C ILE A 258 18.13 10.36 15.02
N PRO A 259 17.38 11.40 15.44
CA PRO A 259 16.32 11.26 16.43
C PRO A 259 15.24 10.26 16.00
N GLU A 260 14.83 9.35 16.89
CA GLU A 260 13.87 8.28 16.58
C GLU A 260 12.48 8.78 16.16
N ASP A 261 12.08 9.97 16.63
CA ASP A 261 10.82 10.63 16.29
C ASP A 261 10.75 11.07 14.83
N LYS A 262 11.90 11.40 14.23
CA LYS A 262 12.01 11.83 12.82
C LYS A 262 12.07 10.67 11.84
N LEU A 263 12.33 9.45 12.31
CA LEU A 263 12.41 8.27 11.45
C LEU A 263 11.02 7.84 10.95
N PRO A 264 10.89 7.28 9.73
CA PRO A 264 9.62 6.71 9.26
C PRO A 264 9.06 5.62 10.18
N LYS A 265 7.73 5.49 10.23
CA LYS A 265 7.04 4.45 11.02
C LYS A 265 7.14 3.05 10.42
N PHE A 266 7.57 2.96 9.17
CA PHE A 266 7.64 1.74 8.38
C PHE A 266 9.08 1.50 7.93
N GLY A 267 9.48 0.23 7.91
CA GLY A 267 10.80 -0.27 7.48
C GLY A 267 11.08 -1.64 8.09
N TRP A 268 12.16 -2.28 7.66
CA TRP A 268 12.59 -3.62 8.08
C TRP A 268 14.11 -3.77 7.92
N PRO A 269 14.72 -4.88 8.39
CA PRO A 269 16.16 -5.08 8.25
C PRO A 269 16.65 -4.89 6.80
N GLY A 270 17.78 -4.19 6.65
CA GLY A 270 18.36 -3.85 5.34
C GLY A 270 17.83 -2.57 4.71
N CYS A 271 16.82 -1.91 5.29
CA CYS A 271 16.44 -0.55 4.87
C CYS A 271 17.59 0.43 5.16
N TYR A 272 17.63 1.52 4.40
CA TYR A 272 18.59 2.60 4.61
C TYR A 272 18.03 3.94 4.09
N LEU A 273 18.52 5.05 4.63
CA LEU A 273 18.20 6.38 4.10
C LEU A 273 19.24 6.80 3.09
N THR A 274 18.83 7.56 2.07
CA THR A 274 19.74 8.20 1.11
C THR A 274 19.52 9.70 1.06
N GLY A 275 20.62 10.41 0.91
CA GLY A 275 20.66 11.86 1.02
C GLY A 275 21.90 12.46 0.38
N ALA A 276 22.11 13.73 0.70
CA ALA A 276 23.23 14.52 0.24
C ALA A 276 23.91 15.25 1.39
N VAL A 277 25.24 15.41 1.28
CA VAL A 277 26.03 16.34 2.08
C VAL A 277 26.40 17.53 1.20
N CYS A 278 26.15 18.72 1.73
CA CYS A 278 26.59 19.99 1.17
C CYS A 278 27.65 20.59 2.10
N LEU A 279 28.75 21.09 1.54
CA LEU A 279 29.84 21.68 2.32
C LEU A 279 30.02 23.18 2.10
N SER A 280 29.64 23.70 0.93
CA SER A 280 29.83 25.12 0.61
C SER A 280 28.81 25.99 1.35
N ASP A 281 29.23 27.17 1.80
CA ASP A 281 28.31 28.21 2.27
C ASP A 281 27.74 29.07 1.12
N ILE A 282 28.28 28.94 -0.10
CA ILE A 282 27.80 29.66 -1.29
C ILE A 282 26.45 29.09 -1.72
N GLU A 283 25.39 29.89 -1.61
CA GLU A 283 24.00 29.46 -1.84
C GLU A 283 23.78 28.79 -3.20
N LEU A 284 24.31 29.39 -4.28
CA LEU A 284 24.23 28.86 -5.64
C LEU A 284 24.84 27.45 -5.78
N ALA A 285 25.87 27.14 -5.00
CA ALA A 285 26.58 25.86 -5.05
C ALA A 285 25.89 24.77 -4.22
N ARG A 286 25.06 25.11 -3.23
CA ARG A 286 24.50 24.13 -2.26
C ARG A 286 23.57 23.10 -2.90
N SER A 287 22.84 23.50 -3.94
CA SER A 287 21.93 22.62 -4.66
C SER A 287 22.63 21.76 -5.71
N HIS A 288 23.74 22.24 -6.27
CA HIS A 288 24.45 21.62 -7.40
C HIS A 288 25.62 20.74 -6.94
N VAL A 289 26.35 21.15 -5.89
CA VAL A 289 27.55 20.46 -5.39
C VAL A 289 27.18 19.65 -4.15
N GLN A 290 26.71 18.43 -4.38
CA GLN A 290 26.25 17.51 -3.36
C GLN A 290 27.01 16.18 -3.39
N TYR A 291 27.37 15.68 -2.22
CA TYR A 291 28.05 14.40 -2.04
C TYR A 291 27.08 13.36 -1.51
N ARG A 292 27.10 12.15 -2.05
CA ARG A 292 26.18 11.08 -1.65
C ARG A 292 26.44 10.65 -0.21
N VAL A 293 25.37 10.56 0.58
CA VAL A 293 25.38 9.97 1.92
C VAL A 293 24.28 8.94 2.07
N SER A 294 24.61 7.83 2.69
CA SER A 294 23.68 6.77 3.05
C SER A 294 23.71 6.55 4.56
N TYR A 295 22.55 6.36 5.18
CA TYR A 295 22.43 5.99 6.59
C TYR A 295 21.85 4.58 6.68
N ILE A 296 22.68 3.65 7.14
CA ILE A 296 22.41 2.21 7.18
C ILE A 296 21.98 1.84 8.59
N PHE A 297 20.82 1.19 8.71
CA PHE A 297 20.31 0.70 9.99
C PHE A 297 20.88 -0.69 10.26
N SER A 298 21.61 -0.85 11.35
CA SER A 298 22.12 -2.16 11.79
C SER A 298 20.97 -3.09 12.19
N GLU A 299 19.94 -2.53 12.84
CA GLU A 299 18.67 -3.20 13.10
C GLU A 299 17.54 -2.21 12.89
N TRP A 300 16.47 -2.65 12.21
CA TRP A 300 15.22 -1.90 12.17
C TRP A 300 14.36 -2.28 13.37
N SER A 301 14.78 -1.88 14.57
CA SER A 301 13.97 -1.98 15.77
C SER A 301 13.57 -0.57 16.19
N ARG A 302 12.34 -0.17 15.88
CA ARG A 302 11.68 0.78 16.76
C ARG A 302 11.53 0.03 18.08
N LYS A 303 12.47 0.23 19.02
CA LYS A 303 12.12 0.07 20.43
C LYS A 303 10.84 0.88 20.54
N GLN A 304 9.70 0.22 20.78
CA GLN A 304 8.55 0.98 21.24
C GLN A 304 9.12 1.77 22.39
N THR A 305 9.20 3.10 22.23
CA THR A 305 9.47 3.98 23.35
C THR A 305 8.26 3.74 24.24
N LYS A 306 8.35 2.70 25.07
CA LYS A 306 7.67 2.66 26.34
C LYS A 306 8.18 3.93 26.95
N VAL A 307 7.38 4.98 26.83
CA VAL A 307 7.32 6.07 27.79
C VAL A 307 7.68 5.41 29.12
N VAL A 308 8.79 5.87 29.71
CA VAL A 308 9.29 5.39 31.01
C VAL A 308 8.08 5.02 31.83
N SER A 309 7.93 3.71 32.05
CA SER A 309 6.69 3.11 32.48
C SER A 309 6.26 3.73 33.80
N THR A 310 5.29 4.64 33.77
CA THR A 310 4.24 4.62 34.78
C THR A 310 3.69 3.21 34.73
N VAL A 311 3.91 2.46 35.82
CA VAL A 311 3.54 1.06 36.03
C VAL A 311 2.23 0.77 35.30
N ALA A 312 2.33 0.21 34.09
CA ALA A 312 1.18 -0.30 33.39
C ALA A 312 0.85 -1.57 34.16
N LEU A 313 -0.21 -1.50 34.96
CA LEU A 313 -0.77 -2.63 35.68
C LEU A 313 -1.21 -3.64 34.61
N VAL A 314 -0.31 -4.55 34.25
CA VAL A 314 -0.63 -5.67 33.36
C VAL A 314 -1.59 -6.54 34.14
N LYS A 315 -2.72 -6.90 33.51
CA LYS A 315 -3.65 -7.90 34.03
C LYS A 315 -2.83 -9.03 34.67
N LYS A 316 -2.91 -9.19 36.00
CA LYS A 316 -2.86 -10.54 36.56
C LYS A 316 -4.01 -11.26 35.87
N LYS A 317 -3.69 -12.10 34.88
CA LYS A 317 -4.60 -13.21 34.56
C LYS A 317 -4.87 -13.84 35.91
N GLU A 318 -6.14 -13.95 36.30
CA GLU A 318 -6.51 -14.82 37.41
C GLU A 318 -5.74 -16.13 37.20
N ASP A 319 -5.07 -16.60 38.25
CA ASP A 319 -4.23 -17.79 38.26
C ASP A 319 -5.10 -19.04 38.02
N PHE A 320 -5.68 -19.18 36.82
CA PHE A 320 -6.05 -20.48 36.31
C PHE A 320 -4.76 -21.10 35.79
N ALA A 321 -4.39 -22.25 36.36
CA ALA A 321 -3.30 -23.03 35.83
C ALA A 321 -3.51 -23.19 34.30
N PRO A 322 -2.47 -22.98 33.47
CA PRO A 322 -2.58 -23.08 32.01
C PRO A 322 -3.12 -24.46 31.56
N ASP A 323 -3.00 -25.47 32.42
CA ASP A 323 -3.51 -26.83 32.25
C ASP A 323 -4.77 -27.10 33.09
N SER A 324 -5.74 -26.19 33.09
CA SER A 324 -7.04 -26.41 33.73
C SER A 324 -8.09 -26.86 32.71
N MET A 325 -9.03 -27.69 33.16
CA MET A 325 -10.16 -28.14 32.34
C MET A 325 -11.01 -26.96 31.82
N GLN A 326 -11.03 -25.85 32.55
CA GLN A 326 -11.68 -24.60 32.14
C GLN A 326 -10.94 -23.92 30.98
N ALA A 327 -9.61 -23.79 31.04
CA ALA A 327 -8.83 -23.25 29.94
C ALA A 327 -8.93 -24.10 28.66
N MET A 328 -8.98 -25.43 28.80
CA MET A 328 -9.25 -26.35 27.69
C MET A 328 -10.64 -26.12 27.08
N ASN A 329 -11.68 -26.01 27.92
CA ASN A 329 -13.05 -25.77 27.45
C ASN A 329 -13.22 -24.38 26.80
N GLU A 330 -12.51 -23.36 27.27
CA GLU A 330 -12.47 -22.04 26.63
C GLU A 330 -11.78 -22.09 25.26
N ALA A 331 -10.65 -22.79 25.15
CA ALA A 331 -9.96 -22.97 23.88
C ALA A 331 -10.78 -23.77 22.86
N LEU A 332 -11.46 -24.84 23.31
CA LEU A 332 -12.39 -25.61 22.48
C LEU A 332 -13.56 -24.75 22.00
N ARG A 333 -14.09 -23.88 22.87
CA ARG A 333 -15.16 -22.95 22.49
C ARG A 333 -14.71 -21.96 21.44
N ASP A 334 -13.56 -21.32 21.62
CA ASP A 334 -13.01 -20.39 20.63
C ASP A 334 -12.73 -21.12 19.29
N PHE A 335 -12.31 -22.39 19.33
CA PHE A 335 -12.19 -23.24 18.16
C PHE A 335 -13.54 -23.52 17.47
N TYR A 336 -14.58 -23.90 18.22
CA TYR A 336 -15.91 -24.14 17.66
C TYR A 336 -16.55 -22.86 17.10
N VAL A 337 -16.39 -21.71 17.77
CA VAL A 337 -16.86 -20.40 17.29
C VAL A 337 -16.16 -20.01 15.98
N HIS A 338 -14.86 -20.29 15.86
CA HIS A 338 -14.12 -20.07 14.61
C HIS A 338 -14.62 -20.97 13.47
N TRP A 339 -14.97 -22.22 13.77
CA TRP A 339 -15.55 -23.15 12.80
C TRP A 339 -16.98 -22.81 12.41
N LEU A 340 -17.75 -22.19 13.32
CA LEU A 340 -19.13 -21.78 13.07
C LEU A 340 -19.28 -20.90 11.83
N GLY A 341 -18.29 -20.04 11.56
CA GLY A 341 -18.25 -19.19 10.36
C GLY A 341 -17.69 -19.87 9.10
N LYS A 342 -17.13 -21.08 9.20
CA LYS A 342 -16.50 -21.83 8.10
C LYS A 342 -17.33 -22.99 7.58
N LEU A 343 -18.28 -23.49 8.38
CA LEU A 343 -19.15 -24.59 8.01
C LEU A 343 -20.02 -24.19 6.80
N GLN A 344 -19.97 -25.00 5.75
CA GLN A 344 -20.75 -24.79 4.53
C GLN A 344 -22.18 -25.33 4.66
N ASP A 345 -22.38 -26.39 5.44
CA ASP A 345 -23.71 -26.94 5.71
C ASP A 345 -24.44 -26.09 6.76
N VAL A 346 -25.65 -25.63 6.40
CA VAL A 346 -26.50 -24.78 7.24
C VAL A 346 -27.06 -25.55 8.43
N MET A 347 -27.32 -26.85 8.29
CA MET A 347 -27.89 -27.67 9.37
C MET A 347 -26.85 -27.93 10.46
N ASP A 348 -25.68 -28.47 10.09
CA ASP A 348 -24.57 -28.73 11.03
C ASP A 348 -24.16 -27.46 11.78
N ALA A 349 -24.19 -26.32 11.09
CA ALA A 349 -23.82 -25.05 11.67
C ALA A 349 -24.90 -24.50 12.62
N ASN A 350 -26.18 -24.80 12.41
CA ASN A 350 -27.24 -24.48 13.37
C ASN A 350 -27.17 -25.41 14.58
N ASP A 351 -26.95 -26.71 14.38
CA ASP A 351 -26.82 -27.68 15.47
C ASP A 351 -25.62 -27.36 16.37
N LEU A 352 -24.49 -26.97 15.77
CA LEU A 352 -23.31 -26.50 16.52
C LEU A 352 -23.61 -25.23 17.32
N TYR A 353 -24.37 -24.28 16.75
CA TYR A 353 -24.78 -23.08 17.47
C TYR A 353 -25.67 -23.42 18.66
N ASP A 354 -26.66 -24.30 18.46
CA ASP A 354 -27.60 -24.72 19.50
C ASP A 354 -26.88 -25.45 20.64
N HIS A 355 -25.89 -26.28 20.32
CA HIS A 355 -25.02 -26.90 21.33
C HIS A 355 -24.21 -25.86 22.12
N LEU A 356 -23.59 -24.89 21.42
CA LEU A 356 -22.75 -23.87 22.03
C LEU A 356 -23.54 -22.89 22.92
N ILE A 357 -24.74 -22.51 22.51
CA ILE A 357 -25.60 -21.59 23.26
C ILE A 357 -26.29 -22.29 24.44
N ALA A 358 -26.59 -23.59 24.33
CA ALA A 358 -27.10 -24.39 25.44
C ALA A 358 -26.09 -24.46 26.59
N GLU A 359 -24.80 -24.60 26.29
CA GLU A 359 -23.74 -24.60 27.29
C GLU A 359 -23.44 -23.20 27.85
N ASN A 360 -23.56 -22.14 27.04
CA ASN A 360 -23.21 -20.77 27.43
C ASN A 360 -24.20 -19.71 26.89
N PRO A 361 -25.39 -19.55 27.51
CA PRO A 361 -26.48 -18.74 26.94
C PRO A 361 -26.19 -17.23 26.82
N LYS A 362 -25.25 -16.70 27.60
CA LYS A 362 -24.92 -15.26 27.65
C LYS A 362 -23.64 -14.88 26.92
N ASN A 363 -23.06 -15.78 26.14
CA ASN A 363 -21.78 -15.51 25.48
C ASN A 363 -21.98 -14.73 24.17
N LEU A 364 -21.70 -13.43 24.23
CA LEU A 364 -21.83 -12.51 23.11
C LEU A 364 -21.03 -12.92 21.87
N ARG A 365 -19.86 -13.55 22.03
CA ARG A 365 -19.01 -13.94 20.88
C ARG A 365 -19.66 -15.01 20.01
N ILE A 366 -20.36 -15.97 20.64
CA ILE A 366 -21.05 -17.05 19.93
C ILE A 366 -22.21 -16.46 19.14
N MET A 367 -22.98 -15.56 19.78
CA MET A 367 -24.10 -14.87 19.15
C MET A 367 -23.64 -13.97 18.00
N GLN A 368 -22.53 -13.24 18.15
CA GLN A 368 -21.94 -12.42 17.07
C GLN A 368 -21.48 -13.28 15.89
N ALA A 369 -20.84 -14.42 16.13
CA ALA A 369 -20.41 -15.32 15.07
C ALA A 369 -21.60 -15.90 14.29
N GLN A 370 -22.66 -16.28 15.00
CA GLN A 370 -23.91 -16.73 14.39
C GLN A 370 -24.60 -15.63 13.59
N LEU A 371 -24.68 -14.42 14.16
CA LEU A 371 -25.27 -13.27 13.51
C LEU A 371 -24.55 -12.93 12.21
N LYS A 372 -23.20 -12.95 12.24
CA LYS A 372 -22.39 -12.72 11.05
C LYS A 372 -22.63 -13.78 9.98
N ARG A 373 -22.70 -15.07 10.36
CA ARG A 373 -23.00 -16.15 9.41
C ARG A 373 -24.37 -15.98 8.75
N LEU A 374 -25.39 -15.65 9.53
CA LEU A 374 -26.73 -15.39 9.01
C LEU A 374 -26.73 -14.17 8.07
N SER A 375 -25.97 -13.13 8.41
CA SER A 375 -25.82 -11.93 7.57
C SER A 375 -25.00 -12.14 6.31
N ASP A 376 -24.10 -13.12 6.27
CA ASP A 376 -23.34 -13.46 5.05
C ASP A 376 -24.24 -14.26 4.07
N ASN A 377 -25.23 -15.02 4.59
CA ASN A 377 -26.20 -15.80 3.83
C ASN A 377 -27.57 -15.10 3.69
N LYS A 378 -27.59 -13.85 3.22
CA LYS A 378 -28.83 -13.03 3.09
C LYS A 378 -29.85 -13.56 2.10
N SER A 379 -29.46 -14.46 1.19
CA SER A 379 -30.33 -14.99 0.15
C SER A 379 -31.51 -15.82 0.67
N ASN A 380 -31.46 -16.28 1.93
CA ASN A 380 -32.54 -17.04 2.54
C ASN A 380 -33.54 -16.10 3.27
N PRO A 381 -34.81 -15.99 2.83
CA PRO A 381 -35.80 -15.13 3.47
C PRO A 381 -36.03 -15.48 4.95
N ASP A 382 -35.89 -16.74 5.35
CA ASP A 382 -36.05 -17.20 6.75
C ASP A 382 -34.95 -16.68 7.68
N ASN A 383 -33.81 -16.24 7.15
CA ASN A 383 -32.74 -15.69 7.96
C ASN A 383 -33.08 -14.29 8.50
N HIS A 384 -34.00 -13.56 7.87
CA HIS A 384 -34.31 -12.17 8.26
C HIS A 384 -34.97 -12.11 9.64
N SER A 385 -35.98 -12.95 9.90
CA SER A 385 -36.62 -13.03 11.21
C SER A 385 -35.64 -13.48 12.28
N ARG A 386 -34.83 -14.51 11.98
CA ARG A 386 -33.78 -15.03 12.88
C ARG A 386 -32.72 -13.97 13.22
N ILE A 387 -32.32 -13.16 12.25
CA ILE A 387 -31.38 -12.04 12.47
C ILE A 387 -31.97 -11.03 13.44
N LEU A 388 -33.23 -10.62 13.24
CA LEU A 388 -33.87 -9.62 14.11
C LEU A 388 -34.05 -10.15 15.54
N GLU A 389 -34.50 -11.40 15.71
CA GLU A 389 -34.63 -12.06 17.02
C GLU A 389 -33.27 -12.20 17.73
N LEU A 390 -32.23 -12.59 17.00
CA LEU A 390 -30.88 -12.74 17.55
C LEU A 390 -30.29 -11.38 17.94
N VAL A 391 -30.52 -10.32 17.16
CA VAL A 391 -30.10 -8.96 17.50
C VAL A 391 -30.79 -8.50 18.78
N ASP A 392 -32.10 -8.70 18.93
CA ASP A 392 -32.81 -8.29 20.13
C ASP A 392 -32.30 -9.07 21.37
N THR A 393 -31.94 -10.35 21.21
CA THR A 393 -31.30 -11.16 22.26
C THR A 393 -29.90 -10.63 22.61
N ILE A 394 -29.09 -10.23 21.62
CA ILE A 394 -27.76 -9.63 21.85
C ILE A 394 -27.89 -8.31 22.59
N LEU A 395 -28.86 -7.46 22.23
CA LEU A 395 -29.08 -6.17 22.87
C LEU A 395 -29.55 -6.33 24.33
N ASP A 396 -30.37 -7.33 24.63
CA ASP A 396 -30.80 -7.63 26.01
C ASP A 396 -29.60 -8.09 26.88
N VAL A 397 -28.72 -8.94 26.34
CA VAL A 397 -27.52 -9.41 27.06
C VAL A 397 -26.46 -8.32 27.20
N ALA A 398 -26.22 -7.53 26.14
CA ALA A 398 -25.16 -6.53 26.09
C ALA A 398 -25.50 -5.23 26.84
N LYS A 399 -26.80 -4.95 27.05
CA LYS A 399 -27.33 -3.80 27.79
C LYS A 399 -26.74 -2.44 27.36
N PRO A 400 -27.19 -1.89 26.21
CA PRO A 400 -26.71 -0.63 25.64
C PRO A 400 -26.59 0.54 26.62
N ASP A 401 -27.59 0.72 27.49
CA ASP A 401 -27.64 1.85 28.44
C ASP A 401 -26.53 1.78 29.50
N GLU A 402 -26.14 0.59 29.94
CA GLU A 402 -25.04 0.41 30.91
C GLU A 402 -23.71 0.83 30.27
N VAL A 403 -23.49 0.42 29.01
CA VAL A 403 -22.26 0.73 28.26
C VAL A 403 -22.18 2.23 27.93
N LEU A 404 -23.29 2.87 27.53
CA LEU A 404 -23.30 4.32 27.27
C LEU A 404 -23.05 5.14 28.53
N LYS A 405 -23.65 4.76 29.66
CA LYS A 405 -23.39 5.41 30.96
C LYS A 405 -21.92 5.26 31.37
N TYR A 406 -21.34 4.08 31.15
CA TYR A 406 -19.92 3.85 31.37
C TYR A 406 -19.07 4.76 30.47
N LEU A 407 -19.32 4.81 29.17
CA LEU A 407 -18.56 5.65 28.23
C LEU A 407 -18.66 7.16 28.52
N GLY A 408 -19.80 7.62 29.06
CA GLY A 408 -20.00 9.01 29.47
C GLY A 408 -19.38 9.38 30.83
N SER A 409 -18.93 8.39 31.62
CA SER A 409 -18.34 8.61 32.94
C SER A 409 -16.82 8.76 32.86
N LYS A 410 -16.24 9.60 33.71
CA LYS A 410 -14.78 9.72 33.84
C LYS A 410 -14.25 8.58 34.71
N HIS A 411 -13.36 7.75 34.16
CA HIS A 411 -12.77 6.61 34.88
C HIS A 411 -11.41 6.99 35.46
N GLU A 412 -11.12 6.48 36.66
CA GLU A 412 -9.78 6.51 37.26
C GLU A 412 -8.95 5.32 36.75
N SER A 413 -7.64 5.35 36.93
CA SER A 413 -6.70 4.38 36.35
C SER A 413 -6.39 3.24 37.33
N SER A 414 -7.37 2.42 37.74
CA SER A 414 -7.13 1.27 38.65
C SER A 414 -7.00 -0.08 37.90
N GLU A 415 -6.50 -1.13 38.58
CA GLU A 415 -6.43 -2.50 38.03
C GLU A 415 -7.80 -3.08 37.68
N SER A 416 -8.81 -2.85 38.53
CA SER A 416 -10.20 -3.28 38.30
C SER A 416 -10.81 -2.61 37.07
N ASP A 417 -10.44 -1.35 36.80
CA ASP A 417 -10.95 -0.61 35.64
C ASP A 417 -10.48 -1.20 34.31
N ILE A 418 -9.33 -1.88 34.26
CA ILE A 418 -8.82 -2.52 33.03
C ILE A 418 -9.72 -3.69 32.62
N VAL A 419 -10.19 -4.47 33.59
CA VAL A 419 -11.08 -5.62 33.34
C VAL A 419 -12.46 -5.13 32.91
N ILE A 420 -13.02 -4.16 33.64
CA ILE A 420 -14.33 -3.56 33.33
C ILE A 420 -14.29 -2.89 31.95
N ARG A 421 -13.23 -2.14 31.63
CA ARG A 421 -13.07 -1.51 30.32
C ARG A 421 -13.01 -2.51 29.18
N ALA A 422 -12.33 -3.64 29.37
CA ALA A 422 -12.27 -4.70 28.37
C ALA A 422 -13.64 -5.37 28.15
N ASP A 423 -14.40 -5.61 29.22
CA ASP A 423 -15.77 -6.13 29.13
C ASP A 423 -16.69 -5.14 28.42
N MET A 424 -16.66 -3.85 28.81
CA MET A 424 -17.46 -2.79 28.20
C MET A 424 -17.13 -2.58 26.72
N GLU A 425 -15.85 -2.67 26.31
CA GLU A 425 -15.46 -2.60 24.90
C GLU A 425 -15.93 -3.83 24.11
N ASN A 426 -15.92 -5.03 24.71
CA ASN A 426 -16.49 -6.23 24.09
C ASN A 426 -18.01 -6.08 23.87
N ARG A 427 -18.75 -5.63 24.90
CA ARG A 427 -20.20 -5.38 24.79
C ARG A 427 -20.51 -4.29 23.77
N LYS A 428 -19.75 -3.20 23.76
CA LYS A 428 -19.86 -2.13 22.76
C LYS A 428 -19.69 -2.66 21.34
N ASN A 429 -18.68 -3.48 21.09
CA ASN A 429 -18.48 -4.09 19.77
C ASN A 429 -19.65 -5.00 19.37
N ALA A 430 -20.17 -5.81 20.30
CA ALA A 430 -21.35 -6.63 20.05
C ALA A 430 -22.61 -5.80 19.73
N ILE A 431 -22.83 -4.70 20.44
CA ILE A 431 -23.94 -3.78 20.17
C ILE A 431 -23.79 -3.14 18.79
N ILE A 432 -22.59 -2.65 18.45
CA ILE A 432 -22.33 -2.03 17.15
C ILE A 432 -22.59 -3.04 16.02
N ASP A 433 -22.00 -4.22 16.08
CA ASP A 433 -22.15 -5.22 15.03
C ASP A 433 -23.63 -5.64 14.87
N ALA A 434 -24.36 -5.81 15.98
CA ALA A 434 -25.77 -6.16 15.97
C ALA A 434 -26.66 -5.05 15.38
N LEU A 435 -26.47 -3.80 15.79
CA LEU A 435 -27.23 -2.66 15.28
C LEU A 435 -26.95 -2.39 13.80
N VAL A 436 -25.68 -2.50 13.36
CA VAL A 436 -25.30 -2.33 11.96
C VAL A 436 -25.97 -3.39 11.09
N ILE A 437 -25.94 -4.66 11.49
CA ILE A 437 -26.58 -5.76 10.74
C ILE A 437 -28.11 -5.57 10.71
N LYS A 438 -28.73 -5.15 11.83
CA LYS A 438 -30.17 -4.85 11.89
C LYS A 438 -30.56 -3.72 10.94
N ALA A 439 -29.83 -2.60 10.98
CA ALA A 439 -30.10 -1.47 10.10
C ALA A 439 -29.88 -1.84 8.63
N ASP A 440 -28.82 -2.58 8.30
CA ASP A 440 -28.53 -3.02 6.94
C ASP A 440 -29.61 -3.95 6.39
N THR A 441 -30.07 -4.90 7.21
CA THR A 441 -31.16 -5.83 6.86
C THR A 441 -32.47 -5.07 6.60
N LEU A 442 -32.84 -4.13 7.47
CA LEU A 442 -34.06 -3.33 7.32
C LEU A 442 -34.01 -2.42 6.09
N VAL A 443 -32.86 -1.79 5.83
CA VAL A 443 -32.64 -0.94 4.66
C VAL A 443 -32.74 -1.77 3.37
N ASP A 444 -32.08 -2.92 3.32
CA ASP A 444 -32.13 -3.82 2.15
C ASP A 444 -33.58 -4.25 1.86
N GLN A 445 -34.34 -4.64 2.88
CA GLN A 445 -35.76 -5.00 2.73
C GLN A 445 -36.64 -3.82 2.25
N HIS A 446 -36.41 -2.61 2.77
CA HIS A 446 -37.11 -1.42 2.31
C HIS A 446 -36.77 -1.09 0.85
N LEU A 447 -35.50 -1.17 0.46
CA LEU A 447 -35.06 -0.89 -0.92
C LEU A 447 -35.62 -1.90 -1.92
N VAL A 448 -35.80 -3.17 -1.54
CA VAL A 448 -36.45 -4.18 -2.38
C VAL A 448 -37.92 -3.85 -2.66
N ILE A 449 -38.65 -3.35 -1.65
CA ILE A 449 -40.11 -3.10 -1.73
C ILE A 449 -40.41 -1.67 -2.24
N SER A 450 -39.43 -0.77 -2.21
CA SER A 450 -39.60 0.64 -2.58
C SER A 450 -40.08 0.80 -4.04
N THR A 451 -41.10 1.62 -4.23
CA THR A 451 -41.63 2.00 -5.56
C THR A 451 -40.82 3.12 -6.23
N GLN A 452 -39.80 3.65 -5.56
CA GLN A 452 -38.95 4.72 -6.11
C GLN A 452 -38.04 4.19 -7.23
N GLU A 453 -37.68 5.05 -8.17
CA GLU A 453 -36.60 4.77 -9.12
C GLU A 453 -35.26 4.82 -8.39
N ILE A 454 -34.68 3.65 -8.15
CA ILE A 454 -33.40 3.49 -7.45
C ILE A 454 -32.47 2.61 -8.28
N PRO A 455 -31.15 2.81 -8.16
CA PRO A 455 -30.20 2.00 -8.92
C PRO A 455 -30.32 0.50 -8.63
N LYS A 456 -30.07 -0.33 -9.64
CA LYS A 456 -30.27 -1.78 -9.59
C LYS A 456 -29.37 -2.43 -8.52
N ALA A 457 -28.14 -1.95 -8.36
CA ALA A 457 -27.20 -2.44 -7.35
C ALA A 457 -27.73 -2.28 -5.92
N PHE A 458 -28.50 -1.21 -5.65
CA PHE A 458 -29.10 -0.98 -4.33
C PHE A 458 -30.38 -1.79 -4.11
N ARG A 459 -31.14 -2.11 -5.18
CA ARG A 459 -32.35 -2.96 -5.08
C ARG A 459 -32.05 -4.41 -4.72
N ARG A 460 -30.89 -4.94 -5.12
CA ARG A 460 -30.53 -6.35 -4.92
C ARG A 460 -29.70 -6.58 -3.64
N GLY A 461 -29.53 -5.55 -2.82
CA GLY A 461 -28.65 -5.54 -1.65
C GLY A 461 -27.19 -5.38 -2.08
N LEU A 462 -26.66 -4.16 -1.95
CA LEU A 462 -25.25 -3.87 -2.23
C LEU A 462 -24.39 -4.63 -1.22
N ASN A 463 -23.93 -5.84 -1.58
CA ASN A 463 -23.11 -6.68 -0.72
C ASN A 463 -21.64 -6.50 -1.11
N VAL A 464 -20.87 -5.93 -0.20
CA VAL A 464 -19.47 -5.60 -0.42
C VAL A 464 -18.65 -6.46 0.53
N ASP A 465 -18.10 -7.56 0.03
CA ASP A 465 -17.22 -8.41 0.83
C ASP A 465 -16.05 -7.57 1.34
N VAL A 466 -15.99 -7.39 2.67
CA VAL A 466 -14.83 -6.77 3.32
C VAL A 466 -13.66 -7.72 3.10
N ALA A 467 -12.61 -7.25 2.44
CA ALA A 467 -11.45 -8.07 2.06
C ALA A 467 -10.72 -8.67 3.27
N THR A 468 -11.25 -9.74 3.85
CA THR A 468 -10.53 -10.66 4.74
C THR A 468 -9.88 -11.71 3.84
N LYS A 469 -8.54 -11.68 3.78
CA LYS A 469 -7.73 -12.63 3.02
C LYS A 469 -8.14 -14.08 3.35
N THR A 470 -8.80 -14.74 2.42
CA THR A 470 -8.86 -16.20 2.33
C THR A 470 -8.20 -16.60 1.03
N GLU A 471 -6.92 -16.94 1.12
CA GLU A 471 -6.23 -17.68 0.06
C GLU A 471 -6.98 -18.99 -0.15
N LYS A 472 -7.66 -19.13 -1.29
CA LYS A 472 -8.11 -20.43 -1.78
C LYS A 472 -6.87 -21.19 -2.24
N THR A 473 -6.28 -21.96 -1.34
CA THR A 473 -5.31 -22.99 -1.68
C THR A 473 -6.05 -24.09 -2.42
N SER A 474 -5.94 -24.13 -3.74
CA SER A 474 -6.31 -25.29 -4.53
C SER A 474 -5.33 -26.43 -4.20
N GLN A 475 -5.64 -27.21 -3.17
CA GLN A 475 -4.97 -28.47 -2.88
C GLN A 475 -5.58 -29.56 -3.75
N THR A 476 -4.94 -29.84 -4.88
CA THR A 476 -5.05 -31.16 -5.52
C THR A 476 -4.28 -32.15 -4.66
N SER A 477 -5.03 -33.06 -4.04
CA SER A 477 -4.58 -34.22 -3.27
C SER A 477 -3.72 -35.16 -4.14
N GLY A 478 -2.48 -35.37 -3.72
CA GLY A 478 -1.57 -36.38 -4.25
C GLY A 478 -0.70 -36.91 -3.12
N GLU A 479 -0.97 -38.14 -2.71
CA GLU A 479 -0.47 -38.85 -1.54
C GLU A 479 1.04 -39.12 -1.63
N LEU A 480 1.81 -38.65 -0.64
CA LEU A 480 3.24 -38.91 -0.50
C LEU A 480 3.47 -40.28 0.15
N THR A 481 3.98 -41.24 -0.63
CA THR A 481 4.74 -42.38 -0.08
C THR A 481 6.19 -42.31 -0.55
N LYS A 482 7.11 -42.32 0.42
CA LYS A 482 8.57 -42.31 0.24
C LYS A 482 9.04 -43.56 -0.49
N ARG A 483 9.94 -43.41 -1.47
CA ARG A 483 11.15 -44.26 -1.64
C ARG A 483 12.15 -43.65 -2.63
N SER A 484 13.38 -44.10 -2.48
CA SER A 484 14.65 -43.52 -2.87
C SER A 484 15.15 -43.84 -4.28
N SER A 485 16.14 -43.03 -4.70
CA SER A 485 17.35 -43.36 -5.48
C SER A 485 17.31 -43.58 -7.00
N ILE A 486 18.20 -42.81 -7.65
CA ILE A 486 19.13 -43.13 -8.74
C ILE A 486 18.64 -43.08 -10.21
N ASN A 487 19.46 -42.34 -10.98
CA ASN A 487 19.60 -42.18 -12.43
C ASN A 487 19.08 -43.31 -13.31
N ASP A 488 18.41 -42.96 -14.42
CA ASP A 488 18.98 -43.22 -15.75
C ASP A 488 18.24 -42.49 -16.88
N PHE A 489 19.03 -42.14 -17.89
CA PHE A 489 18.68 -41.55 -19.17
C PHE A 489 17.85 -42.54 -20.00
N GLN A 490 16.72 -42.13 -20.58
CA GLN A 490 16.18 -42.78 -21.77
C GLN A 490 15.28 -41.84 -22.59
N LEU A 491 15.69 -41.63 -23.84
CA LEU A 491 14.89 -41.09 -24.93
C LEU A 491 13.72 -42.03 -25.27
N ILE A 492 12.52 -41.47 -25.48
CA ILE A 492 11.51 -42.04 -26.39
C ILE A 492 10.86 -40.89 -27.18
N GLU A 493 10.88 -41.06 -28.49
CA GLU A 493 10.29 -40.19 -29.52
C GLU A 493 8.75 -40.19 -29.52
N ASP A 494 8.21 -39.01 -29.83
CA ASP A 494 7.00 -38.66 -30.59
C ASP A 494 5.78 -39.60 -30.62
N THR A 495 4.67 -39.08 -30.09
CA THR A 495 3.38 -39.19 -30.79
C THR A 495 2.64 -37.85 -30.77
N LYS A 496 2.46 -37.31 -31.98
CA LYS A 496 1.70 -36.12 -32.34
C LYS A 496 0.31 -36.08 -31.69
N LYS A 497 0.00 -35.00 -30.97
CA LYS A 497 -1.30 -34.34 -31.05
C LYS A 497 -1.08 -32.84 -31.25
N LYS A 498 -1.86 -32.33 -32.18
CA LYS A 498 -1.74 -31.07 -32.88
C LYS A 498 -2.70 -30.10 -32.20
N ASP A 499 -2.23 -29.34 -31.23
CA ASP A 499 -2.99 -28.21 -30.68
C ASP A 499 -2.38 -26.93 -31.23
N THR A 500 -3.20 -26.29 -32.06
CA THR A 500 -2.91 -25.02 -32.72
C THR A 500 -3.39 -23.97 -31.73
N GLU A 501 -2.52 -23.44 -30.88
CA GLU A 501 -2.86 -22.27 -30.08
C GLU A 501 -2.74 -21.04 -30.98
N GLU A 502 -3.87 -20.69 -31.60
CA GLU A 502 -4.09 -19.35 -32.12
C GLU A 502 -4.06 -18.35 -30.96
N VAL A 503 -3.30 -17.27 -31.18
CA VAL A 503 -3.18 -16.13 -30.27
C VAL A 503 -4.53 -15.42 -30.20
N ASP A 504 -5.29 -15.67 -29.14
CA ASP A 504 -6.56 -14.98 -28.89
C ASP A 504 -6.28 -13.55 -28.39
N ILE A 505 -6.40 -12.58 -29.29
CA ILE A 505 -6.37 -11.15 -28.97
C ILE A 505 -7.80 -10.75 -28.57
N GLY A 506 -8.23 -11.20 -27.38
CA GLY A 506 -9.56 -10.97 -26.81
C GLY A 506 -9.59 -10.02 -25.60
N GLY A 507 -8.75 -8.97 -25.58
CA GLY A 507 -8.41 -8.26 -24.33
C GLY A 507 -9.33 -7.11 -23.86
N ALA A 508 -10.45 -6.84 -24.52
CA ALA A 508 -11.35 -5.72 -24.15
C ALA A 508 -12.84 -6.09 -24.15
N GLY A 509 -13.27 -7.01 -25.03
CA GLY A 509 -14.67 -7.44 -25.12
C GLY A 509 -15.16 -8.17 -23.87
N ASP A 510 -14.29 -8.92 -23.21
CA ASP A 510 -14.64 -9.76 -22.05
C ASP A 510 -14.80 -8.95 -20.75
N LEU A 511 -14.12 -7.80 -20.63
CA LEU A 511 -14.29 -6.84 -19.52
C LEU A 511 -15.55 -6.00 -19.68
N LEU A 512 -15.86 -5.57 -20.91
CA LEU A 512 -17.14 -4.96 -21.23
C LEU A 512 -18.27 -5.96 -21.03
N ALA A 513 -18.10 -7.22 -21.43
CA ALA A 513 -19.07 -8.28 -21.16
C ALA A 513 -19.17 -8.63 -19.67
N THR A 514 -18.15 -8.44 -18.84
CA THR A 514 -18.26 -8.60 -17.37
C THR A 514 -18.79 -7.34 -16.67
N LEU A 515 -18.61 -6.14 -17.21
CA LEU A 515 -19.33 -4.93 -16.76
C LEU A 515 -20.81 -5.00 -17.18
N ASP A 516 -21.07 -5.49 -18.39
CA ASP A 516 -22.39 -5.78 -18.92
C ASP A 516 -23.01 -6.99 -18.21
N GLN A 517 -22.27 -8.05 -17.84
CA GLN A 517 -22.78 -9.16 -17.01
C GLN A 517 -22.85 -8.81 -15.52
N VAL A 518 -22.04 -7.90 -14.99
CA VAL A 518 -22.32 -7.32 -13.66
C VAL A 518 -23.57 -6.42 -13.73
N THR A 519 -24.02 -6.04 -14.93
CA THR A 519 -25.30 -5.35 -15.12
C THR A 519 -26.45 -6.24 -15.67
N ASP A 520 -26.15 -7.41 -16.27
CA ASP A 520 -27.05 -8.32 -17.03
C ASP A 520 -26.96 -9.81 -16.65
N ALA A 521 -26.01 -10.27 -15.82
CA ALA A 521 -26.03 -11.60 -15.16
C ALA A 521 -26.99 -11.61 -13.97
N PHE A 522 -28.15 -11.01 -14.20
CA PHE A 522 -29.30 -11.06 -13.33
C PHE A 522 -30.50 -11.43 -14.18
N PRO A 523 -31.22 -12.50 -13.83
CA PRO A 523 -32.22 -13.09 -14.72
C PRO A 523 -33.26 -12.06 -15.15
N THR A 524 -33.37 -11.91 -16.47
CA THR A 524 -34.37 -11.11 -17.16
C THR A 524 -35.67 -11.91 -17.23
N THR A 525 -36.54 -11.77 -16.25
CA THR A 525 -37.96 -12.15 -16.38
C THR A 525 -38.81 -11.25 -15.49
N ILE A 526 -39.38 -10.20 -16.09
CA ILE A 526 -40.66 -9.64 -15.65
C ILE A 526 -41.55 -9.66 -16.88
N GLU A 527 -42.14 -10.83 -17.14
CA GLU A 527 -43.44 -10.84 -17.80
C GLU A 527 -44.49 -10.70 -16.70
N THR A 528 -45.35 -9.72 -16.90
CA THR A 528 -46.60 -9.48 -16.19
C THR A 528 -47.40 -10.76 -16.00
N ALA A 529 -47.49 -11.24 -14.77
CA ALA A 529 -48.51 -12.17 -14.34
C ALA A 529 -49.10 -11.67 -13.02
N GLU A 530 -50.29 -11.08 -13.10
CA GLU A 530 -51.18 -10.92 -11.97
C GLU A 530 -51.49 -12.31 -11.39
N SER A 531 -51.11 -12.54 -10.14
CA SER A 531 -51.68 -13.63 -9.34
C SER A 531 -51.99 -13.11 -7.94
N ASP A 532 -53.27 -12.80 -7.73
CA ASP A 532 -53.90 -12.67 -6.42
C ASP A 532 -53.68 -13.93 -5.60
N GLN A 533 -52.98 -13.83 -4.46
CA GLN A 533 -53.34 -14.51 -3.20
C GLN A 533 -52.78 -13.74 -1.98
N PRO A 534 -53.51 -13.69 -0.84
CA PRO A 534 -53.23 -12.78 0.26
C PRO A 534 -52.27 -13.42 1.27
N GLY A 535 -50.96 -13.25 1.05
CA GLY A 535 -49.91 -13.52 2.03
C GLY A 535 -49.40 -12.22 2.63
N ARG A 536 -49.48 -12.07 3.96
CA ARG A 536 -49.10 -10.87 4.74
C ARG A 536 -47.64 -10.46 4.49
N THR A 537 -47.38 -9.59 3.52
CA THR A 537 -46.07 -8.94 3.33
C THR A 537 -45.95 -7.78 4.31
N VAL A 538 -45.07 -7.92 5.30
CA VAL A 538 -44.76 -6.82 6.25
C VAL A 538 -44.07 -5.72 5.45
N LYS A 539 -44.79 -4.63 5.16
CA LYS A 539 -44.21 -3.44 4.52
C LYS A 539 -43.38 -2.69 5.54
N ILE A 540 -42.06 -2.88 5.51
CA ILE A 540 -41.13 -2.09 6.32
C ILE A 540 -41.21 -0.64 5.86
N THR A 541 -41.33 0.28 6.82
CA THR A 541 -41.49 1.71 6.52
C THR A 541 -40.16 2.44 6.55
N LEU A 542 -40.03 3.53 5.79
CA LEU A 542 -38.85 4.40 5.84
C LEU A 542 -38.53 4.90 7.26
N LYS A 543 -39.56 5.07 8.10
CA LYS A 543 -39.41 5.47 9.50
C LYS A 543 -38.71 4.40 10.35
N GLU A 544 -38.99 3.12 10.11
CA GLU A 544 -38.32 2.02 10.82
C GLU A 544 -36.84 1.94 10.43
N VAL A 545 -36.53 2.15 9.15
CA VAL A 545 -35.17 2.27 8.63
C VAL A 545 -34.42 3.43 9.30
N ASP A 546 -35.03 4.60 9.37
CA ASP A 546 -34.41 5.78 9.99
C ASP A 546 -34.17 5.57 11.49
N ASN A 547 -35.13 4.99 12.21
CA ASN A 547 -34.95 4.65 13.62
C ASN A 547 -33.76 3.72 13.82
N ALA A 548 -33.66 2.64 13.04
CA ALA A 548 -32.54 1.70 13.13
C ALA A 548 -31.19 2.38 12.79
N TYR A 549 -31.16 3.24 11.78
CA TYR A 549 -29.98 4.00 11.41
C TYR A 549 -29.57 5.01 12.50
N TYR A 550 -30.51 5.72 13.11
CA TYR A 550 -30.22 6.64 14.21
C TYR A 550 -29.73 5.91 15.46
N GLU A 551 -30.20 4.69 15.75
CA GLU A 551 -29.63 3.86 16.81
C GLU A 551 -28.15 3.55 16.55
N VAL A 552 -27.76 3.25 15.31
CA VAL A 552 -26.34 3.05 14.93
C VAL A 552 -25.54 4.34 15.13
N LEU A 553 -26.10 5.50 14.74
CA LEU A 553 -25.41 6.80 14.85
C LEU A 553 -25.16 7.26 16.29
N LYS A 554 -25.80 6.65 17.29
CA LYS A 554 -25.45 6.87 18.71
C LYS A 554 -24.06 6.32 19.06
N TRP A 555 -23.56 5.35 18.28
CA TRP A 555 -22.31 4.63 18.54
C TRP A 555 -21.20 4.97 17.56
N LEU A 556 -21.55 5.22 16.29
CA LEU A 556 -20.60 5.46 15.20
C LEU A 556 -20.98 6.71 14.40
N ASP A 557 -19.99 7.44 13.88
CA ASP A 557 -20.24 8.49 12.89
C ASP A 557 -20.64 7.87 11.54
N ALA A 558 -21.48 8.56 10.78
CA ALA A 558 -21.93 8.16 9.44
C ALA A 558 -20.77 7.98 8.44
N THR A 559 -19.57 8.47 8.78
CA THR A 559 -18.38 8.38 7.93
C THR A 559 -17.34 7.36 8.40
N ASP A 560 -17.66 6.56 9.42
CA ASP A 560 -16.84 5.44 9.91
C ASP A 560 -16.86 4.25 8.94
N SER A 561 -15.71 3.59 8.79
CA SER A 561 -15.50 2.48 7.84
C SER A 561 -16.54 1.35 7.96
N LYS A 562 -17.09 1.09 9.17
CA LYS A 562 -18.12 0.04 9.37
C LYS A 562 -19.49 0.41 8.80
N VAL A 563 -19.80 1.70 8.63
CA VAL A 563 -21.16 2.19 8.27
C VAL A 563 -21.22 3.00 6.99
N LEU A 564 -20.11 3.11 6.24
CA LEU A 564 -20.09 3.84 4.95
C LEU A 564 -21.11 3.30 3.95
N ILE A 565 -21.15 1.97 3.77
CA ILE A 565 -22.09 1.32 2.85
C ILE A 565 -23.53 1.47 3.36
N LEU A 566 -23.77 1.24 4.65
CA LEU A 566 -25.08 1.44 5.28
C LEU A 566 -25.59 2.88 5.09
N SER A 567 -24.73 3.87 5.31
CA SER A 567 -25.06 5.30 5.15
C SER A 567 -25.34 5.65 3.68
N ALA A 568 -24.65 5.00 2.73
CA ALA A 568 -24.97 5.13 1.31
C ALA A 568 -26.37 4.55 0.99
N LYS A 569 -26.68 3.34 1.48
CA LYS A 569 -28.00 2.71 1.28
C LYS A 569 -29.13 3.53 1.91
N GLN A 570 -28.94 4.04 3.12
CA GLN A 570 -29.89 4.93 3.80
C GLN A 570 -30.12 6.22 3.00
N ALA A 571 -29.05 6.83 2.47
CA ALA A 571 -29.20 8.01 1.61
C ALA A 571 -29.97 7.71 0.32
N VAL A 572 -29.79 6.53 -0.28
CA VAL A 572 -30.57 6.08 -1.45
C VAL A 572 -32.04 5.88 -1.10
N ALA A 573 -32.37 5.33 0.07
CA ALA A 573 -33.76 5.17 0.53
C ALA A 573 -34.51 6.51 0.66
N HIS A 574 -33.78 7.61 0.86
CA HIS A 574 -34.30 8.99 0.87
C HIS A 574 -34.16 9.72 -0.48
N ALA A 575 -33.72 9.05 -1.54
CA ALA A 575 -33.37 9.67 -2.83
C ALA A 575 -32.31 10.79 -2.74
N HIS A 576 -31.46 10.76 -1.70
CA HIS A 576 -30.34 11.69 -1.52
C HIS A 576 -29.08 11.18 -2.23
N TYR A 577 -29.12 11.05 -3.56
CA TYR A 577 -28.04 10.42 -4.34
C TYR A 577 -26.69 11.13 -4.21
N GLY A 578 -26.65 12.45 -4.05
CA GLY A 578 -25.40 13.19 -3.80
C GLY A 578 -24.72 12.81 -2.48
N ARG A 579 -25.51 12.54 -1.42
CA ARG A 579 -24.98 12.02 -0.14
C ARG A 579 -24.50 10.59 -0.30
N ALA A 580 -25.26 9.75 -1.02
CA ALA A 580 -24.85 8.37 -1.31
C ALA A 580 -23.50 8.33 -2.04
N LEU A 581 -23.32 9.15 -3.09
CA LEU A 581 -22.08 9.26 -3.84
C LEU A 581 -20.90 9.72 -2.95
N LYS A 582 -21.14 10.67 -2.04
CA LYS A 582 -20.12 11.11 -1.06
C LYS A 582 -19.64 9.95 -0.18
N TYR A 583 -20.56 9.10 0.31
CA TYR A 583 -20.20 7.94 1.13
C TYR A 583 -19.48 6.85 0.32
N LEU A 584 -19.92 6.56 -0.92
CA LEU A 584 -19.23 5.60 -1.80
C LEU A 584 -17.80 6.05 -2.17
N ARG A 585 -17.60 7.35 -2.44
CA ARG A 585 -16.25 7.90 -2.68
C ARG A 585 -15.36 7.76 -1.45
N LYS A 586 -15.89 8.00 -0.25
CA LYS A 586 -15.13 7.77 0.98
C LYS A 586 -14.85 6.28 1.19
N ALA A 587 -15.76 5.39 0.80
CA ALA A 587 -15.54 3.95 0.82
C ALA A 587 -14.42 3.52 -0.14
N SER A 588 -14.35 4.07 -1.35
CA SER A 588 -13.28 3.72 -2.31
C SER A 588 -11.87 4.19 -1.89
N GLU A 589 -11.78 5.18 -0.99
CA GLU A 589 -10.54 5.61 -0.33
C GLU A 589 -10.20 4.79 0.94
N ASP A 590 -11.20 4.09 1.50
CA ASP A 590 -11.05 3.26 2.70
C ASP A 590 -10.38 1.93 2.36
N LYS A 591 -9.47 1.45 3.22
CA LYS A 591 -8.74 0.18 2.97
C LYS A 591 -9.69 -1.02 2.84
N ASN A 592 -10.84 -1.00 3.49
CA ASN A 592 -11.79 -2.11 3.52
C ASN A 592 -12.54 -2.28 2.19
N PHE A 593 -12.71 -1.20 1.42
CA PHE A 593 -13.46 -1.20 0.16
C PHE A 593 -12.68 -0.63 -1.03
N ALA A 594 -11.42 -0.23 -0.81
CA ALA A 594 -10.53 0.25 -1.86
C ALA A 594 -10.43 -0.80 -2.97
N ASN A 595 -10.48 -0.33 -4.20
CA ASN A 595 -10.42 -1.17 -5.39
C ASN A 595 -11.53 -2.23 -5.46
N ASN A 596 -12.70 -1.99 -4.87
CA ASN A 596 -13.84 -2.89 -5.01
C ASN A 596 -14.70 -2.51 -6.23
N LEU A 597 -14.80 -3.44 -7.19
CA LEU A 597 -15.55 -3.26 -8.44
C LEU A 597 -17.04 -2.93 -8.20
N ILE A 598 -17.65 -3.54 -7.18
CA ILE A 598 -19.08 -3.38 -6.86
C ILE A 598 -19.35 -1.96 -6.37
N VAL A 599 -18.45 -1.38 -5.56
CA VAL A 599 -18.56 -0.01 -5.05
C VAL A 599 -18.43 1.01 -6.18
N ASP A 600 -17.46 0.81 -7.07
CA ASP A 600 -17.26 1.70 -8.22
C ASP A 600 -18.43 1.59 -9.21
N ALA A 601 -18.96 0.39 -9.46
CA ALA A 601 -20.13 0.17 -10.31
C ALA A 601 -21.38 0.84 -9.72
N ALA A 602 -21.62 0.71 -8.40
CA ALA A 602 -22.73 1.38 -7.73
C ALA A 602 -22.63 2.90 -7.80
N ALA A 603 -21.42 3.46 -7.78
CA ALA A 603 -21.20 4.89 -7.98
C ALA A 603 -21.54 5.33 -9.42
N VAL A 604 -21.22 4.52 -10.43
CA VAL A 604 -21.64 4.77 -11.82
C VAL A 604 -23.17 4.81 -11.92
N GLU A 605 -23.87 3.81 -11.39
CA GLU A 605 -25.34 3.78 -11.48
C GLU A 605 -26.00 4.99 -10.79
N LEU A 606 -25.46 5.46 -9.66
CA LEU A 606 -25.96 6.68 -8.99
C LEU A 606 -25.78 7.94 -9.84
N VAL A 607 -24.65 8.05 -10.54
CA VAL A 607 -24.35 9.18 -11.42
C VAL A 607 -25.28 9.18 -12.65
N GLU A 608 -25.65 8.00 -13.14
CA GLU A 608 -26.66 7.87 -14.20
C GLU A 608 -28.06 8.25 -13.73
N GLN A 609 -28.44 7.85 -12.52
CA GLN A 609 -29.73 8.27 -11.93
C GLN A 609 -29.80 9.79 -11.73
N LEU A 610 -28.66 10.46 -11.54
CA LEU A 610 -28.57 11.92 -11.52
C LEU A 610 -28.61 12.58 -12.91
N GLY A 611 -28.61 11.79 -13.99
CA GLY A 611 -28.59 12.26 -15.37
C GLY A 611 -27.22 12.70 -15.88
N TRP A 612 -26.15 12.47 -15.13
CA TRP A 612 -24.79 12.91 -15.47
C TRP A 612 -24.07 11.90 -16.38
N MET A 613 -24.65 11.63 -17.54
CA MET A 613 -24.17 10.58 -18.46
C MET A 613 -22.71 10.73 -18.89
N HIS A 614 -22.23 11.97 -19.06
CA HIS A 614 -20.83 12.23 -19.39
C HIS A 614 -19.86 11.76 -18.29
N ILE A 615 -20.26 11.92 -17.02
CA ILE A 615 -19.48 11.46 -15.87
C ILE A 615 -19.56 9.94 -15.76
N ALA A 616 -20.76 9.36 -15.92
CA ALA A 616 -20.94 7.91 -15.88
C ALA A 616 -20.09 7.20 -16.94
N ASN A 617 -20.09 7.70 -18.18
CA ASN A 617 -19.27 7.16 -19.27
C ASN A 617 -17.78 7.27 -18.98
N ASN A 618 -17.33 8.40 -18.41
CA ASN A 618 -15.94 8.56 -18.02
C ASN A 618 -15.55 7.57 -16.91
N LEU A 619 -16.39 7.38 -15.89
CA LEU A 619 -16.16 6.41 -14.81
C LEU A 619 -16.10 4.97 -15.33
N ARG A 620 -17.01 4.58 -16.25
CA ARG A 620 -16.95 3.26 -16.93
C ARG A 620 -15.62 3.05 -17.65
N ASN A 621 -15.18 4.04 -18.42
CA ASN A 621 -13.90 3.97 -19.14
C ASN A 621 -12.72 3.83 -18.17
N GLN A 622 -12.77 4.53 -17.03
CA GLN A 622 -11.76 4.38 -15.97
C GLN A 622 -11.78 2.98 -15.36
N MET A 623 -12.95 2.38 -15.15
CA MET A 623 -13.07 1.01 -14.62
C MET A 623 -12.42 -0.01 -15.55
N ILE A 624 -12.57 0.11 -16.87
CA ILE A 624 -11.92 -0.80 -17.85
C ILE A 624 -10.39 -0.77 -17.72
N VAL A 625 -9.83 0.41 -17.44
CA VAL A 625 -8.37 0.56 -17.27
C VAL A 625 -7.93 0.10 -15.88
N LYS A 626 -8.73 0.37 -14.86
CA LYS A 626 -8.44 0.05 -13.46
C LYS A 626 -8.53 -1.45 -13.19
N TYR A 627 -9.56 -2.11 -13.69
CA TYR A 627 -9.83 -3.53 -13.47
C TYR A 627 -9.48 -4.31 -14.74
N ARG A 628 -8.25 -4.82 -14.80
CA ARG A 628 -7.80 -5.64 -15.93
C ARG A 628 -7.86 -7.12 -15.60
N ASN A 629 -8.26 -7.93 -16.59
CA ASN A 629 -8.22 -9.38 -16.49
C ASN A 629 -6.78 -9.87 -16.34
N ASP A 630 -5.86 -9.30 -17.10
CA ASP A 630 -4.45 -9.66 -17.08
C ASP A 630 -3.50 -8.47 -16.99
N TYR A 631 -2.30 -8.77 -16.54
CA TYR A 631 -1.20 -7.81 -16.54
C TYR A 631 -0.84 -7.46 -17.99
N ARG A 632 -0.48 -6.20 -18.22
CA ARG A 632 0.12 -5.76 -19.48
C ARG A 632 1.32 -6.66 -19.81
N LEU A 633 1.39 -7.11 -21.06
CA LEU A 633 2.53 -7.88 -21.58
C LEU A 633 3.80 -7.02 -21.61
N PHE A 634 4.95 -7.69 -21.54
CA PHE A 634 6.27 -7.08 -21.73
C PHE A 634 6.58 -6.81 -23.20
#